data_AF-A0A0F8YK75-F1
#
_entry.id   AF-A0A0F8YK75-F1
#
_cell.length_a   1.000
_cell.length_b   1.000
_cell.length_c   1.000
_cell.angle_alpha   90.00
_cell.angle_beta   90.00
_cell.angle_gamma   90.00
#
_symmetry.space_group_name_H-M   'P 1'
#
loop_
_entity.id
_entity.type
_entity.pdbx_description
1 polymer ?
#
loop_
_entity_poly.entity_id
_entity_poly.type
_entity_poly.pdbx_seq_one_letter_code
_entity_poly.pdbx_strand_id
1 'polypeptide(L)'
;VIRSILLSLWQGVDWDSINLSDIDWEEWIEPVLRSGEASEPFDWNNQELDNIKTLNMSSGTELTISSGAVTATQGHHSVDTEGNAATDDLDTINGLSSNDLLFLFAENGARTVRIRNGEGNIFLRHELFTKSFSFSSPAGSSGTFYRGGNYFAPAGEAVLTNVSPTVTLGSANISYAMHAFAVAKGDGATDGSDLVLTVTGASIDDEGNYNGSDSQVLVADALLATFATDTYGETPNKWTGQITITLSSTGGGTFNCSFNYGYAKYEDLMNQALSLTGLEVSGFAGANDTGFNIRLLYHSPTGWTYNASAFVPGGTVLANQNTDHSTDSELKNGEPINYKRTDLNQDVAGAGAEGLVIEITTTANKAVEFIDLHLHGHTVPNFLFQSEATQHALFMRHGSDLHQV
;
A
#
# COMPACT_ATOMS: atom_id res chain seq x y z
N VAL A 1 5.63 -40.09 65.38
CA VAL A 1 6.83 -39.22 65.32
C VAL A 1 6.45 -37.74 65.42
N ILE A 2 5.60 -37.19 64.55
CA ILE A 2 5.12 -35.79 64.62
C ILE A 2 4.51 -35.42 65.99
N ARG A 3 3.67 -36.30 66.56
CA ARG A 3 3.12 -36.14 67.92
C ARG A 3 4.19 -35.95 69.01
N SER A 4 5.32 -36.65 68.91
CA SER A 4 6.44 -36.55 69.85
C SER A 4 7.28 -35.30 69.67
N ILE A 5 7.29 -34.71 68.47
CA ILE A 5 8.02 -33.47 68.14
C ILE A 5 7.21 -32.25 68.58
N LEU A 6 5.88 -32.28 68.42
CA LEU A 6 5.00 -31.19 68.88
C LEU A 6 4.90 -31.12 70.41
N LEU A 7 4.86 -32.28 71.09
CA LEU A 7 4.86 -32.38 72.55
C LEU A 7 6.13 -31.79 73.21
N SER A 8 7.26 -31.76 72.51
CA SER A 8 8.50 -31.19 73.06
C SER A 8 8.63 -29.68 72.85
N LEU A 9 7.88 -29.10 71.91
CA LEU A 9 7.99 -27.68 71.54
C LEU A 9 7.07 -26.76 72.36
N TRP A 10 6.02 -27.29 73.01
CA TRP A 10 5.06 -26.49 73.78
C TRP A 10 4.90 -27.07 75.20
N GLN A 11 5.86 -26.73 76.07
CA GLN A 11 5.77 -27.05 77.50
C GLN A 11 4.83 -26.05 78.18
N GLY A 12 3.68 -26.54 78.68
CA GLY A 12 2.70 -25.73 79.42
C GLY A 12 1.26 -25.81 78.91
N VAL A 13 1.00 -26.53 77.82
CA VAL A 13 -0.36 -26.84 77.36
C VAL A 13 -0.81 -28.16 77.96
N ASP A 14 -1.99 -28.18 78.58
CA ASP A 14 -2.65 -29.39 79.04
C ASP A 14 -3.27 -30.13 77.86
N TRP A 15 -2.46 -30.96 77.21
CA TRP A 15 -2.86 -31.71 76.02
C TRP A 15 -3.97 -32.75 76.31
N ASP A 16 -4.24 -33.10 77.56
CA ASP A 16 -5.33 -34.01 77.93
C ASP A 16 -6.70 -33.31 77.85
N SER A 17 -6.73 -31.97 77.80
CA SER A 17 -7.94 -31.16 77.62
C SER A 17 -8.30 -30.90 76.15
N ILE A 18 -7.42 -31.23 75.21
CA ILE A 18 -7.61 -30.99 73.77
C ILE A 18 -8.01 -32.32 73.13
N ASN A 19 -9.26 -32.43 72.72
CA ASN A 19 -9.74 -33.59 71.99
C ASN A 19 -9.15 -33.55 70.57
N LEU A 20 -8.14 -34.39 70.31
CA LEU A 20 -7.42 -34.42 69.04
C LEU A 20 -8.31 -34.80 67.83
N SER A 21 -9.53 -35.31 68.07
CA SER A 21 -10.53 -35.52 67.03
C SER A 21 -11.20 -34.23 66.54
N ASP A 22 -11.10 -33.15 67.31
CA ASP A 22 -11.66 -31.84 66.98
C ASP A 22 -10.66 -30.96 66.21
N ILE A 23 -9.41 -31.44 66.06
CA ILE A 23 -8.43 -30.84 65.16
C ILE A 23 -8.70 -31.41 63.77
N ASP A 24 -9.25 -30.58 62.90
CA ASP A 24 -9.39 -30.89 61.47
C ASP A 24 -7.99 -30.90 60.84
N TRP A 25 -7.35 -32.07 60.85
CA TRP A 25 -6.03 -32.25 60.26
C TRP A 25 -6.05 -32.09 58.74
N GLU A 26 -7.21 -32.25 58.09
CA GLU A 26 -7.34 -32.03 56.64
C GLU A 26 -7.22 -30.53 56.33
N GLU A 27 -7.86 -29.66 57.11
CA GLU A 27 -7.77 -28.19 56.94
C GLU A 27 -6.33 -27.65 57.11
N TRP A 28 -5.51 -28.26 57.97
CA TRP A 28 -4.15 -27.79 58.27
C TRP A 28 -3.05 -28.44 57.42
N ILE A 29 -3.29 -29.63 56.86
CA ILE A 29 -2.28 -30.38 56.10
C ILE A 29 -2.49 -30.23 54.58
N GLU A 30 -3.73 -30.07 54.10
CA GLU A 30 -4.04 -29.86 52.68
C GLU A 30 -3.28 -28.69 52.03
N PRO A 31 -3.13 -27.51 52.65
CA PRO A 31 -2.44 -26.37 52.00
C PRO A 31 -0.93 -26.59 51.84
N VAL A 32 -0.32 -27.40 52.72
CA VAL A 32 1.14 -27.60 52.79
C VAL A 32 1.59 -28.79 51.93
N LEU A 33 0.73 -29.77 51.66
CA LEU A 33 1.03 -30.92 50.80
C LEU A 33 0.58 -30.74 49.33
N ARG A 34 -0.37 -29.84 49.03
CA ARG A 34 -0.76 -29.52 47.64
C ARG A 34 0.26 -28.69 46.87
N SER A 35 1.30 -28.16 47.51
CA SER A 35 2.35 -27.40 46.80
C SER A 35 3.28 -28.26 45.93
N GLY A 36 3.12 -29.59 45.93
CA GLY A 36 3.97 -30.52 45.18
C GLY A 36 3.53 -30.84 43.75
N GLU A 37 2.25 -30.63 43.43
CA GLU A 37 1.68 -30.92 42.10
C GLU A 37 0.62 -29.88 41.76
N ALA A 38 1.02 -28.62 41.60
CA ALA A 38 0.15 -27.62 40.98
C ALA A 38 0.01 -27.97 39.49
N SER A 39 -0.98 -28.80 39.16
CA SER A 39 -1.46 -28.99 37.78
C SER A 39 -2.20 -27.76 37.25
N GLU A 40 -2.46 -26.78 38.12
CA GLU A 40 -3.15 -25.54 37.76
C GLU A 40 -2.14 -24.51 37.23
N PRO A 41 -2.51 -23.76 36.17
CA PRO A 41 -1.75 -22.61 35.72
C PRO A 41 -1.46 -21.68 36.90
N PHE A 42 -0.27 -21.11 36.92
CA PHE A 42 0.12 -20.18 37.96
C PHE A 42 -0.69 -18.88 37.84
N ASP A 43 -1.74 -18.79 38.65
CA ASP A 43 -2.66 -17.65 38.70
C ASP A 43 -2.18 -16.63 39.74
N TRP A 44 -1.89 -15.42 39.28
CA TRP A 44 -1.48 -14.31 40.12
C TRP A 44 -2.65 -13.48 40.66
N ASN A 45 -3.91 -13.89 40.49
CA ASN A 45 -5.11 -13.18 40.99
C ASN A 45 -5.12 -11.69 40.61
N ASN A 46 -4.80 -11.39 39.34
CA ASN A 46 -4.64 -10.02 38.82
C ASN A 46 -3.59 -9.16 39.56
N GLN A 47 -2.60 -9.77 40.23
CA GLN A 47 -1.48 -9.02 40.81
C GLN A 47 -0.43 -8.67 39.73
N GLU A 48 0.22 -7.52 39.91
CA GLU A 48 1.33 -7.11 39.06
C GLU A 48 2.56 -8.00 39.29
N LEU A 49 3.23 -8.32 38.19
CA LEU A 49 4.50 -9.01 38.18
C LEU A 49 5.64 -7.98 38.08
N ASP A 50 6.29 -7.69 39.20
CA ASP A 50 7.45 -6.80 39.24
C ASP A 50 8.78 -7.57 39.37
N ASN A 51 9.88 -6.97 38.92
CA ASN A 51 11.25 -7.50 38.99
C ASN A 51 11.47 -8.87 38.31
N ILE A 52 10.76 -9.14 37.20
CA ILE A 52 11.07 -10.29 36.36
C ILE A 52 12.46 -10.08 35.74
N LYS A 53 13.45 -10.83 36.22
CA LYS A 53 14.82 -10.76 35.71
C LYS A 53 15.00 -11.45 34.37
N THR A 54 14.25 -12.52 34.11
CA THR A 54 14.38 -13.33 32.90
C THR A 54 13.05 -14.00 32.61
N LEU A 55 12.58 -13.87 31.37
CA LEU A 55 11.52 -14.70 30.80
C LEU A 55 12.20 -15.74 29.91
N ASN A 56 12.31 -16.98 30.39
CA ASN A 56 12.86 -18.08 29.60
C ASN A 56 11.71 -18.94 29.09
N MET A 57 11.49 -18.90 27.78
CA MET A 57 10.46 -19.70 27.12
C MET A 57 11.07 -21.03 26.68
N SER A 58 10.28 -22.11 26.70
CA SER A 58 10.69 -23.36 26.03
C SER A 58 10.91 -23.11 24.54
N SER A 59 11.65 -24.01 23.89
CA SER A 59 11.81 -23.96 22.43
C SER A 59 10.45 -23.85 21.74
N GLY A 60 10.38 -23.01 20.71
CA GLY A 60 9.19 -22.94 19.87
C GLY A 60 8.92 -24.30 19.26
N THR A 61 7.65 -24.70 19.17
CA THR A 61 7.28 -25.87 18.38
C THR A 61 7.09 -25.45 16.94
N GLU A 62 7.51 -26.29 16.01
CA GLU A 62 7.31 -26.06 14.58
C GLU A 62 5.82 -26.10 14.23
N LEU A 63 5.40 -25.17 13.38
CA LEU A 63 4.13 -25.15 12.68
C LEU A 63 4.41 -25.25 11.18
N THR A 64 3.84 -26.24 10.51
CA THR A 64 3.88 -26.30 9.05
C THR A 64 2.65 -25.58 8.48
N ILE A 65 2.86 -24.71 7.50
CA ILE A 65 1.77 -24.10 6.75
C ILE A 65 0.93 -25.20 6.09
N SER A 66 -0.39 -25.06 6.18
CA SER A 66 -1.34 -25.86 5.42
C SER A 66 -2.39 -24.96 4.79
N SER A 67 -2.42 -24.93 3.46
CA SER A 67 -3.35 -24.09 2.69
C SER A 67 -3.37 -22.61 3.15
N GLY A 68 -2.19 -22.03 3.38
CA GLY A 68 -2.05 -20.63 3.81
C GLY A 68 -2.29 -20.37 5.30
N ALA A 69 -2.44 -21.41 6.12
CA ALA A 69 -2.78 -21.25 7.54
C ALA A 69 -1.90 -22.08 8.49
N VAL A 70 -1.76 -21.58 9.72
CA VAL A 70 -1.23 -22.33 10.87
C VAL A 70 -2.16 -22.20 12.08
N THR A 71 -2.01 -23.11 13.05
CA THR A 71 -2.70 -23.02 14.36
C THR A 71 -1.66 -22.92 15.46
N ALA A 72 -1.50 -21.73 16.03
CA ALA A 72 -0.61 -21.53 17.17
C ALA A 72 -1.19 -22.22 18.40
N THR A 73 -0.32 -22.88 19.16
CA THR A 73 -0.66 -23.58 20.40
C THR A 73 0.04 -22.97 21.63
N GLN A 74 0.97 -22.06 21.39
CA GLN A 74 1.71 -21.29 22.40
C GLN A 74 2.17 -19.94 21.82
N GLY A 75 2.74 -19.07 22.65
CA GLY A 75 3.18 -17.73 22.22
C GLY A 75 4.47 -17.69 21.39
N HIS A 76 5.08 -18.83 21.04
CA HIS A 76 6.35 -18.88 20.32
C HIS A 76 6.46 -20.11 19.42
N HIS A 77 6.66 -19.90 18.12
CA HIS A 77 6.67 -20.97 17.12
C HIS A 77 7.69 -20.69 16.02
N SER A 78 8.33 -21.76 15.53
CA SER A 78 8.92 -21.73 14.18
C SER A 78 7.85 -22.06 13.16
N VAL A 79 7.95 -21.48 11.96
CA VAL A 79 7.04 -21.75 10.85
C VAL A 79 7.82 -22.32 9.67
N ASP A 80 7.33 -23.43 9.14
CA ASP A 80 7.86 -24.09 7.94
C ASP A 80 6.84 -24.04 6.80
N THR A 81 7.33 -24.16 5.57
CA THR A 81 6.52 -24.12 4.34
C THR A 81 5.75 -25.42 4.11
N GLU A 82 4.59 -25.35 3.44
CA GLU A 82 3.80 -26.53 3.09
C GLU A 82 4.63 -27.48 2.21
N GLY A 83 4.72 -28.74 2.65
CA GLY A 83 5.47 -29.76 1.92
C GLY A 83 6.97 -29.48 1.77
N ASN A 84 7.56 -28.62 2.63
CA ASN A 84 8.96 -28.19 2.53
C ASN A 84 9.29 -27.44 1.22
N ALA A 85 8.32 -26.73 0.64
CA ALA A 85 8.54 -25.90 -0.53
C ALA A 85 9.59 -24.79 -0.29
N ALA A 86 10.22 -24.29 -1.35
CA ALA A 86 11.20 -23.21 -1.22
C ALA A 86 10.57 -21.90 -0.72
N THR A 87 9.29 -21.68 -1.01
CA THR A 87 8.53 -20.51 -0.58
C THR A 87 7.08 -20.91 -0.36
N ASP A 88 6.43 -20.32 0.64
CA ASP A 88 5.01 -20.47 0.87
C ASP A 88 4.42 -19.23 1.55
N ASP A 89 3.10 -19.06 1.43
CA ASP A 89 2.35 -17.94 1.95
C ASP A 89 1.68 -18.28 3.28
N LEU A 90 1.74 -17.36 4.23
CA LEU A 90 0.99 -17.42 5.48
C LEU A 90 -0.02 -16.26 5.54
N ASP A 91 -1.29 -16.63 5.63
CA ASP A 91 -2.44 -15.71 5.55
C ASP A 91 -3.23 -15.71 6.86
N THR A 92 -3.30 -16.86 7.53
CA THR A 92 -4.17 -17.04 8.70
C THR A 92 -3.43 -17.72 9.83
N ILE A 93 -3.51 -17.14 11.02
CA ILE A 93 -3.07 -17.78 12.25
C ILE A 93 -4.28 -17.98 13.17
N ASN A 94 -4.49 -19.24 13.58
CA ASN A 94 -5.56 -19.66 14.49
C ASN A 94 -5.00 -20.01 15.88
N GLY A 95 -5.91 -20.28 16.83
CA GLY A 95 -5.57 -20.86 18.14
C GLY A 95 -5.27 -19.87 19.26
N LEU A 96 -5.21 -18.57 18.96
CA LEU A 96 -4.96 -17.51 19.95
C LEU A 96 -6.25 -16.82 20.43
N SER A 97 -6.20 -16.33 21.66
CA SER A 97 -7.20 -15.45 22.26
C SER A 97 -6.81 -13.98 22.08
N SER A 98 -7.79 -13.07 22.19
CA SER A 98 -7.51 -11.63 22.11
C SER A 98 -6.49 -11.21 23.17
N ASN A 99 -5.56 -10.34 22.77
CA ASN A 99 -4.41 -9.83 23.52
C ASN A 99 -3.26 -10.82 23.73
N ASP A 100 -3.30 -12.01 23.12
CA ASP A 100 -2.15 -12.90 23.10
C ASP A 100 -1.02 -12.32 22.24
N LEU A 101 0.21 -12.50 22.71
CA LEU A 101 1.44 -12.21 21.95
C LEU A 101 1.96 -13.48 21.31
N LEU A 102 2.39 -13.36 20.05
CA LEU A 102 2.93 -14.45 19.26
C LEU A 102 4.25 -14.06 18.62
N PHE A 103 5.28 -14.83 18.92
CA PHE A 103 6.60 -14.76 18.29
C PHE A 103 6.72 -15.84 17.22
N LEU A 104 6.95 -15.42 15.97
CA LEU A 104 7.17 -16.31 14.82
C LEU A 104 8.57 -16.13 14.24
N PHE A 105 9.17 -17.22 13.78
CA PHE A 105 10.43 -17.22 13.03
C PHE A 105 10.45 -18.35 12.00
N ALA A 106 11.30 -18.25 10.99
CA ALA A 106 11.44 -19.32 10.00
C ALA A 106 12.08 -20.57 10.64
N GLU A 107 11.49 -21.75 10.41
CA GLU A 107 12.09 -23.03 10.80
C GLU A 107 13.42 -23.27 10.07
N ASN A 108 13.51 -22.85 8.80
CA ASN A 108 14.65 -23.14 7.95
C ASN A 108 15.06 -21.93 7.10
N GLY A 109 16.31 -21.47 7.24
CA GLY A 109 16.84 -20.35 6.45
C GLY A 109 17.09 -20.62 4.96
N ALA A 110 16.82 -21.84 4.47
CA ALA A 110 16.79 -22.16 3.04
C ALA A 110 15.37 -22.09 2.45
N ARG A 111 14.36 -21.77 3.26
CA ARG A 111 12.94 -21.65 2.87
C ARG A 111 12.45 -20.27 3.27
N THR A 112 11.49 -19.75 2.51
CA THR A 112 10.91 -18.44 2.76
C THR A 112 9.45 -18.57 3.12
N VAL A 113 9.09 -18.13 4.31
CA VAL A 113 7.69 -17.88 4.68
C VAL A 113 7.37 -16.43 4.35
N ARG A 114 6.36 -16.22 3.50
CA ARG A 114 5.84 -14.90 3.15
C ARG A 114 4.58 -14.65 3.96
N ILE A 115 4.68 -13.84 5.01
CA ILE A 115 3.51 -13.45 5.80
C ILE A 115 2.80 -12.33 5.05
N ARG A 116 1.57 -12.57 4.61
CA ARG A 116 0.82 -11.64 3.74
C ARG A 116 -0.02 -10.66 4.55
N ASN A 117 0.04 -9.38 4.17
CA ASN A 117 -0.77 -8.33 4.80
C ASN A 117 -2.19 -8.29 4.23
N GLY A 118 -3.20 -8.21 5.10
CA GLY A 118 -4.60 -8.05 4.71
C GLY A 118 -5.25 -9.31 4.11
N GLU A 119 -4.46 -10.38 3.93
CA GLU A 119 -4.96 -11.71 3.59
C GLU A 119 -5.30 -12.45 4.88
N GLY A 120 -6.42 -13.18 4.88
CA GLY A 120 -6.88 -13.91 6.06
C GLY A 120 -7.10 -12.99 7.27
N ASN A 121 -6.27 -13.13 8.30
CA ASN A 121 -6.42 -12.38 9.55
C ASN A 121 -5.11 -11.71 10.02
N ILE A 122 -4.17 -11.45 9.12
CA ILE A 122 -2.87 -10.87 9.45
C ILE A 122 -2.74 -9.45 8.89
N PHE A 123 -2.33 -8.51 9.73
CA PHE A 123 -2.07 -7.12 9.37
C PHE A 123 -0.64 -6.74 9.79
N LEU A 124 0.15 -6.26 8.84
CA LEU A 124 1.51 -5.82 9.07
C LEU A 124 1.53 -4.36 9.54
N ARG A 125 2.62 -3.97 10.19
CA ARG A 125 2.79 -2.61 10.67
C ARG A 125 3.09 -1.66 9.51
N HIS A 126 2.81 -0.38 9.71
CA HIS A 126 3.26 0.64 8.78
C HIS A 126 4.79 0.76 8.84
N GLU A 127 5.42 0.84 7.68
CA GLU A 127 6.84 1.09 7.51
C GLU A 127 7.07 2.46 6.89
N LEU A 128 8.19 3.07 7.24
CA LEU A 128 8.64 4.30 6.59
C LEU A 128 9.08 3.97 5.18
N PHE A 129 8.61 4.77 4.24
CA PHE A 129 8.95 4.65 2.84
C PHE A 129 9.56 5.96 2.33
N THR A 130 10.52 5.85 1.42
CA THR A 130 11.03 6.97 0.65
C THR A 130 11.30 6.54 -0.78
N LYS A 131 10.79 7.28 -1.77
CA LYS A 131 11.11 7.09 -3.19
C LYS A 131 11.72 8.35 -3.75
N SER A 132 12.82 8.16 -4.46
CA SER A 132 13.60 9.24 -5.04
C SER A 132 13.51 9.21 -6.56
N PHE A 133 13.39 10.38 -7.16
CA PHE A 133 13.48 10.59 -8.60
C PHE A 133 14.53 11.66 -8.86
N SER A 134 15.15 11.63 -10.04
CA SER A 134 16.04 12.70 -10.48
C SER A 134 15.58 13.30 -11.79
N PHE A 135 15.87 14.59 -11.99
CA PHE A 135 15.54 15.30 -13.21
C PHE A 135 16.63 16.30 -13.58
N SER A 136 16.95 16.32 -14.87
CA SER A 136 17.71 17.39 -15.51
C SER A 136 16.90 17.85 -16.71
N SER A 137 16.73 19.16 -16.87
CA SER A 137 16.00 19.68 -18.01
C SER A 137 16.83 19.55 -19.29
N PRO A 138 16.22 19.24 -20.44
CA PRO A 138 16.97 19.10 -21.69
C PRO A 138 17.61 20.43 -22.13
N ALA A 139 18.81 20.34 -22.73
CA ALA A 139 19.57 21.52 -23.14
C ALA A 139 18.89 22.38 -24.23
N GLY A 140 17.94 21.81 -24.98
CA GLY A 140 17.30 22.45 -26.14
C GLY A 140 15.78 22.58 -26.06
N SER A 141 15.17 22.30 -24.91
CA SER A 141 13.72 22.43 -24.75
C SER A 141 13.33 22.91 -23.37
N SER A 142 12.25 23.67 -23.32
CA SER A 142 11.47 23.96 -22.11
C SER A 142 10.07 23.35 -22.24
N GLY A 143 9.31 23.34 -21.15
CA GLY A 143 7.94 22.83 -21.13
C GLY A 143 7.63 22.07 -19.84
N THR A 144 6.65 21.18 -19.94
CA THR A 144 6.19 20.33 -18.84
C THR A 144 6.84 18.96 -18.91
N PHE A 145 7.40 18.52 -17.80
CA PHE A 145 8.04 17.22 -17.62
C PHE A 145 7.43 16.52 -16.41
N TYR A 146 7.48 15.18 -16.40
CA TYR A 146 6.92 14.38 -15.31
C TYR A 146 7.95 13.43 -14.71
N ARG A 147 7.81 13.14 -13.41
CA ARG A 147 8.57 12.15 -12.63
C ARG A 147 7.64 11.38 -11.70
N GLY A 148 8.05 10.17 -11.33
CA GLY A 148 7.15 9.23 -10.65
C GLY A 148 5.93 8.86 -11.47
N GLY A 149 5.97 9.03 -12.79
CA GLY A 149 4.79 8.95 -13.64
C GLY A 149 4.97 9.80 -14.89
N ASN A 150 3.98 9.76 -15.76
CA ASN A 150 3.94 10.54 -16.99
C ASN A 150 2.51 10.69 -17.51
N TYR A 151 2.22 11.83 -18.12
CA TYR A 151 1.06 12.01 -18.98
C TYR A 151 1.51 12.30 -20.40
N PHE A 152 0.99 11.52 -21.36
CA PHE A 152 1.24 11.74 -22.78
C PHE A 152 -0.10 11.96 -23.49
N ALA A 153 -0.43 13.22 -23.72
CA ALA A 153 -1.67 13.63 -24.36
C ALA A 153 -1.39 14.68 -25.44
N PRO A 154 -2.13 14.69 -26.56
CA PRO A 154 -2.12 15.80 -27.49
C PRO A 154 -2.79 17.03 -26.88
N ALA A 155 -2.48 18.20 -27.43
CA ALA A 155 -3.12 19.45 -26.99
C ALA A 155 -4.61 19.52 -27.37
N GLY A 156 -4.97 18.98 -28.54
CA GLY A 156 -6.35 19.00 -29.03
C GLY A 156 -7.20 17.84 -28.49
N GLU A 157 -8.51 18.07 -28.41
CA GLU A 157 -9.49 17.01 -28.18
C GLU A 157 -9.63 16.07 -29.38
N ALA A 158 -10.16 14.88 -29.13
CA ALA A 158 -10.77 14.05 -30.16
C ALA A 158 -12.25 14.44 -30.29
N VAL A 159 -12.75 14.50 -31.54
CA VAL A 159 -14.19 14.67 -31.83
C VAL A 159 -14.59 13.49 -32.70
N LEU A 160 -15.12 12.45 -32.07
CA LEU A 160 -15.51 11.22 -32.76
C LEU A 160 -16.99 11.30 -33.15
N THR A 161 -17.29 10.80 -34.33
CA THR A 161 -18.66 10.76 -34.89
C THR A 161 -18.90 9.47 -35.65
N ASN A 162 -20.15 9.19 -36.05
CA ASN A 162 -20.48 8.07 -36.94
C ASN A 162 -19.69 8.05 -38.27
N VAL A 163 -19.24 9.21 -38.76
CA VAL A 163 -18.44 9.31 -40.01
C VAL A 163 -16.93 9.27 -39.76
N SER A 164 -16.49 9.60 -38.55
CA SER A 164 -15.08 9.50 -38.13
C SER A 164 -15.02 8.92 -36.72
N PRO A 165 -15.23 7.60 -36.57
CA PRO A 165 -15.45 6.99 -35.28
C PRO A 165 -14.16 6.66 -34.54
N THR A 166 -12.99 6.96 -35.11
CA THR A 166 -11.71 6.56 -34.53
C THR A 166 -10.71 7.70 -34.42
N VAL A 167 -9.84 7.61 -33.41
CA VAL A 167 -8.61 8.40 -33.27
C VAL A 167 -7.48 7.48 -32.83
N THR A 168 -6.25 7.75 -33.28
CA THR A 168 -5.06 7.02 -32.87
C THR A 168 -4.19 7.85 -31.92
N LEU A 169 -3.46 7.16 -31.04
CA LEU A 169 -2.48 7.76 -30.14
C LEU A 169 -1.20 6.93 -30.13
N GLY A 170 -0.06 7.60 -30.06
CA GLY A 170 1.25 6.96 -29.95
C GLY A 170 1.80 6.47 -31.28
N SER A 171 3.00 5.90 -31.20
CA SER A 171 3.72 5.31 -32.33
C SER A 171 3.86 3.81 -32.16
N ALA A 172 3.84 3.08 -33.28
CA ALA A 172 4.08 1.64 -33.28
C ALA A 172 5.47 1.32 -32.70
N ASN A 173 5.57 0.16 -32.03
CA ASN A 173 6.82 -0.37 -31.49
C ASN A 173 7.51 0.52 -30.43
N ILE A 174 6.74 1.32 -29.70
CA ILE A 174 7.22 2.10 -28.54
C ILE A 174 6.70 1.47 -27.24
N SER A 175 7.58 1.26 -26.27
CA SER A 175 7.19 0.73 -24.96
C SER A 175 6.66 1.86 -24.06
N TYR A 176 5.39 2.22 -24.23
CA TYR A 176 4.72 3.16 -23.34
C TYR A 176 4.47 2.49 -21.97
N ALA A 177 3.76 1.34 -21.95
CA ALA A 177 3.33 0.65 -20.73
C ALA A 177 2.59 1.59 -19.77
N MET A 178 1.57 2.25 -20.35
CA MET A 178 0.73 3.28 -19.72
C MET A 178 -0.74 2.99 -20.02
N HIS A 179 -1.65 3.34 -19.13
CA HIS A 179 -3.09 3.19 -19.37
C HIS A 179 -3.57 4.22 -20.38
N ALA A 180 -4.57 3.87 -21.18
CA ALA A 180 -5.25 4.84 -22.02
C ALA A 180 -6.35 5.52 -21.21
N PHE A 181 -6.47 6.84 -21.33
CA PHE A 181 -7.51 7.60 -20.63
C PHE A 181 -8.32 8.50 -21.56
N ALA A 182 -9.51 8.90 -21.10
CA ALA A 182 -10.31 9.97 -21.69
C ALA A 182 -10.90 10.90 -20.61
N VAL A 183 -11.01 12.20 -20.92
CA VAL A 183 -11.70 13.21 -20.12
C VAL A 183 -12.80 13.83 -20.95
N ALA A 184 -14.03 13.65 -20.51
CA ALA A 184 -15.23 14.01 -21.25
C ALA A 184 -15.44 15.51 -21.42
N LYS A 185 -15.86 15.93 -22.61
CA LYS A 185 -16.49 17.23 -22.83
C LYS A 185 -17.91 17.29 -22.26
N GLY A 186 -18.58 16.14 -22.16
CA GLY A 186 -20.01 16.07 -21.87
C GLY A 186 -20.85 16.52 -23.06
N ASP A 187 -20.65 15.90 -24.23
CA ASP A 187 -21.48 16.12 -25.42
C ASP A 187 -21.91 14.81 -26.09
N GLY A 188 -21.69 13.68 -25.43
CA GLY A 188 -22.01 12.36 -25.95
C GLY A 188 -23.48 12.20 -26.30
N ALA A 189 -23.78 12.04 -27.58
CA ALA A 189 -25.13 11.86 -28.09
C ALA A 189 -25.19 10.71 -29.10
N THR A 190 -26.33 10.03 -29.13
CA THR A 190 -26.63 8.92 -30.04
C THR A 190 -28.14 8.92 -30.30
N ASP A 191 -28.55 8.47 -31.48
CA ASP A 191 -29.94 8.09 -31.78
C ASP A 191 -30.24 6.63 -31.41
N GLY A 192 -29.24 5.90 -30.89
CA GLY A 192 -29.36 4.57 -30.31
C GLY A 192 -29.56 4.54 -28.80
N SER A 193 -29.32 3.36 -28.20
CA SER A 193 -29.41 3.16 -26.75
C SER A 193 -28.07 3.21 -26.02
N ASP A 194 -26.96 3.05 -26.74
CA ASP A 194 -25.62 2.96 -26.17
C ASP A 194 -24.60 3.80 -26.94
N LEU A 195 -23.51 4.12 -26.25
CA LEU A 195 -22.35 4.78 -26.80
C LEU A 195 -21.13 4.29 -26.02
N VAL A 196 -20.17 3.65 -26.70
CA VAL A 196 -19.04 2.98 -26.05
C VAL A 196 -17.73 3.47 -26.65
N LEU A 197 -16.76 3.81 -25.79
CA LEU A 197 -15.38 4.03 -26.19
C LEU A 197 -14.58 2.76 -25.93
N THR A 198 -14.03 2.18 -27.00
CA THR A 198 -13.18 0.98 -26.94
C THR A 198 -11.78 1.31 -27.41
N VAL A 199 -10.77 0.86 -26.68
CA VAL A 199 -9.35 0.96 -27.03
C VAL A 199 -8.88 -0.37 -27.59
N THR A 200 -8.17 -0.33 -28.71
CA THR A 200 -7.52 -1.49 -29.32
C THR A 200 -6.06 -1.19 -29.59
N GLY A 201 -5.20 -2.21 -29.52
CA GLY A 201 -3.75 -2.05 -29.64
C GLY A 201 -3.00 -3.22 -29.01
N ALA A 202 -1.69 -3.05 -28.77
CA ALA A 202 -0.93 -4.04 -28.02
C ALA A 202 -0.97 -3.73 -26.52
N SER A 203 -1.30 -4.69 -25.66
CA SER A 203 -1.42 -4.45 -24.20
C SER A 203 -0.46 -5.29 -23.36
N ILE A 204 -0.31 -4.85 -22.12
CA ILE A 204 0.40 -5.53 -21.03
C ILE A 204 -0.44 -5.34 -19.75
N ASP A 205 -0.58 -6.38 -18.94
CA ASP A 205 -1.23 -6.28 -17.63
C ASP A 205 -0.26 -5.74 -16.56
N ASP A 206 -0.76 -5.59 -15.34
CA ASP A 206 0.02 -5.07 -14.21
C ASP A 206 1.08 -6.05 -13.71
N GLU A 207 0.86 -7.35 -13.96
CA GLU A 207 1.83 -8.43 -13.69
C GLU A 207 2.96 -8.46 -14.73
N GLY A 208 2.85 -7.69 -15.81
CA GLY A 208 3.86 -7.61 -16.87
C GLY A 208 3.71 -8.66 -17.97
N ASN A 209 2.56 -9.33 -18.06
CA ASN A 209 2.25 -10.27 -19.13
C ASN A 209 1.84 -9.51 -20.39
N TYR A 210 2.61 -9.70 -21.46
CA TYR A 210 2.33 -9.09 -22.75
C TYR A 210 1.23 -9.88 -23.49
N ASN A 211 0.13 -9.22 -23.82
CA ASN A 211 -1.05 -9.86 -24.41
C ASN A 211 -1.09 -9.80 -25.95
N GLY A 212 -0.11 -9.14 -26.59
CA GLY A 212 -0.20 -8.88 -28.02
C GLY A 212 -1.42 -8.01 -28.32
N SER A 213 -2.16 -8.30 -29.40
CA SER A 213 -3.36 -7.54 -29.76
C SER A 213 -4.48 -7.75 -28.75
N ASP A 214 -4.98 -6.66 -28.19
CA ASP A 214 -6.01 -6.62 -27.15
C ASP A 214 -7.07 -5.54 -27.43
N SER A 215 -8.19 -5.61 -26.73
CA SER A 215 -9.32 -4.70 -26.83
C SER A 215 -9.99 -4.51 -25.47
N GLN A 216 -10.09 -3.27 -24.99
CA GLN A 216 -10.77 -2.97 -23.73
C GLN A 216 -11.76 -1.81 -23.84
N VAL A 217 -12.82 -1.88 -23.06
CA VAL A 217 -13.75 -0.77 -22.87
C VAL A 217 -13.09 0.29 -22.00
N LEU A 218 -12.95 1.50 -22.54
CA LEU A 218 -12.46 2.68 -21.83
C LEU A 218 -13.61 3.41 -21.13
N VAL A 219 -14.74 3.57 -21.83
CA VAL A 219 -15.98 4.13 -21.28
C VAL A 219 -17.14 3.28 -21.76
N ALA A 220 -17.83 2.63 -20.81
CA ALA A 220 -18.94 1.73 -21.11
C ALA A 220 -20.23 2.46 -21.51
N ASP A 221 -20.41 3.69 -21.04
CA ASP A 221 -21.52 4.56 -21.39
C ASP A 221 -21.02 5.99 -21.56
N ALA A 222 -20.73 6.34 -22.81
CA ALA A 222 -20.20 7.63 -23.23
C ALA A 222 -21.31 8.66 -23.49
N LEU A 223 -22.55 8.42 -23.07
CA LEU A 223 -23.65 9.38 -23.17
C LEU A 223 -23.43 10.57 -22.22
N LEU A 224 -23.96 11.73 -22.58
CA LEU A 224 -23.92 12.96 -21.78
C LEU A 224 -24.27 12.76 -20.29
N ALA A 225 -25.25 11.90 -20.01
CA ALA A 225 -25.74 11.68 -18.64
C ALA A 225 -24.73 10.94 -17.75
N THR A 226 -23.83 10.15 -18.34
CA THR A 226 -22.89 9.27 -17.63
C THR A 226 -21.46 9.75 -17.80
N PHE A 227 -21.07 10.09 -19.03
CA PHE A 227 -19.79 10.71 -19.38
C PHE A 227 -19.95 12.22 -19.53
N ALA A 228 -20.42 12.84 -18.44
CA ALA A 228 -20.60 14.29 -18.31
C ALA A 228 -19.26 15.04 -18.35
N THR A 229 -19.28 16.36 -18.51
CA THR A 229 -18.06 17.19 -18.55
C THR A 229 -17.15 16.89 -17.36
N ASP A 230 -15.85 16.77 -17.62
CA ASP A 230 -14.79 16.48 -16.65
C ASP A 230 -14.76 15.04 -16.11
N THR A 231 -15.68 14.17 -16.53
CA THR A 231 -15.64 12.75 -16.17
C THR A 231 -14.41 12.09 -16.79
N TYR A 232 -13.65 11.39 -15.96
CA TYR A 232 -12.47 10.61 -16.33
C TYR A 232 -12.82 9.14 -16.55
N GLY A 233 -12.22 8.54 -17.57
CA GLY A 233 -12.21 7.10 -17.79
C GLY A 233 -10.81 6.61 -18.11
N GLU A 234 -10.47 5.39 -17.69
CA GLU A 234 -9.16 4.78 -17.88
C GLU A 234 -9.28 3.27 -18.13
N THR A 235 -8.43 2.72 -18.99
CA THR A 235 -8.41 1.28 -19.24
C THR A 235 -7.73 0.51 -18.10
N PRO A 236 -8.24 -0.66 -17.70
CA PRO A 236 -7.57 -1.53 -16.73
C PRO A 236 -6.17 -1.97 -17.16
N ASN A 237 -5.97 -2.33 -18.43
CA ASN A 237 -4.66 -2.73 -18.94
C ASN A 237 -3.84 -1.51 -19.36
N LYS A 238 -2.52 -1.71 -19.37
CA LYS A 238 -1.54 -0.79 -19.93
C LYS A 238 -1.34 -1.11 -21.40
N TRP A 239 -1.06 -0.09 -22.20
CA TRP A 239 -0.86 -0.21 -23.64
C TRP A 239 0.59 0.02 -24.02
N THR A 240 1.02 -0.70 -25.06
CA THR A 240 2.31 -0.56 -25.71
C THR A 240 2.08 -0.26 -27.19
N GLY A 241 2.96 0.53 -27.80
CA GLY A 241 2.84 0.95 -29.18
C GLY A 241 1.69 1.94 -29.41
N GLN A 242 1.13 1.91 -30.62
CA GLN A 242 0.01 2.76 -31.00
C GLN A 242 -1.31 2.10 -30.59
N ILE A 243 -2.24 2.90 -30.05
CA ILE A 243 -3.62 2.49 -29.81
C ILE A 243 -4.57 3.15 -30.81
N THR A 244 -5.75 2.56 -30.98
CA THR A 244 -6.91 3.16 -31.64
C THR A 244 -8.08 3.19 -30.66
N ILE A 245 -8.58 4.39 -30.39
CA ILE A 245 -9.83 4.61 -29.63
C ILE A 245 -10.97 4.67 -30.64
N THR A 246 -12.00 3.85 -30.45
CA THR A 246 -13.16 3.74 -31.33
C THR A 246 -14.43 4.06 -30.57
N LEU A 247 -15.26 4.94 -31.14
CA LEU A 247 -16.62 5.23 -30.71
C LEU A 247 -17.61 4.33 -31.46
N SER A 248 -18.43 3.58 -30.73
CA SER A 248 -19.45 2.69 -31.31
C SER A 248 -20.82 2.85 -30.66
N SER A 249 -21.88 2.56 -31.42
CA SER A 249 -23.29 2.54 -30.99
C SER A 249 -24.01 1.40 -31.72
N THR A 250 -24.90 0.68 -31.03
CA THR A 250 -25.68 -0.45 -31.54
C THR A 250 -27.00 -0.04 -32.20
N GLY A 251 -27.52 1.16 -31.89
CA GLY A 251 -28.83 1.62 -32.36
C GLY A 251 -28.86 2.30 -33.73
N GLY A 252 -27.69 2.72 -34.25
CA GLY A 252 -27.49 3.18 -35.62
C GLY A 252 -28.01 4.58 -35.96
N GLY A 253 -27.18 5.33 -36.71
CA GLY A 253 -27.50 6.58 -37.40
C GLY A 253 -26.45 7.65 -37.16
N THR A 254 -26.67 8.50 -36.16
CA THR A 254 -25.85 9.66 -35.81
C THR A 254 -25.42 9.57 -34.35
N PHE A 255 -24.12 9.56 -34.12
CA PHE A 255 -23.57 9.64 -32.78
C PHE A 255 -22.32 10.52 -32.78
N ASN A 256 -22.04 11.14 -31.64
CA ASN A 256 -20.83 11.92 -31.40
C ASN A 256 -20.36 11.78 -29.94
N CYS A 257 -19.08 12.02 -29.72
CA CYS A 257 -18.49 12.19 -28.39
C CYS A 257 -17.14 12.91 -28.55
N SER A 258 -16.95 13.97 -27.77
CA SER A 258 -15.70 14.73 -27.73
C SER A 258 -15.04 14.60 -26.37
N PHE A 259 -13.70 14.49 -26.36
CA PHE A 259 -12.93 14.25 -25.14
C PHE A 259 -11.45 14.58 -25.32
N ASN A 260 -10.78 14.96 -24.23
CA ASN A 260 -9.32 14.84 -24.18
C ASN A 260 -8.94 13.38 -24.00
N TYR A 261 -7.81 12.96 -24.55
CA TYR A 261 -7.36 11.56 -24.48
C TYR A 261 -5.85 11.51 -24.32
N GLY A 262 -5.33 10.39 -23.83
CA GLY A 262 -3.90 10.26 -23.67
C GLY A 262 -3.50 8.93 -23.06
N TYR A 263 -2.22 8.86 -22.70
CA TYR A 263 -1.68 7.84 -21.82
C TYR A 263 -1.40 8.40 -20.43
N ALA A 264 -1.71 7.63 -19.39
CA ALA A 264 -1.40 7.93 -18.00
C ALA A 264 -0.54 6.82 -17.38
N LYS A 265 0.45 7.25 -16.59
CA LYS A 265 1.21 6.40 -15.67
C LYS A 265 1.55 7.22 -14.45
N TYR A 266 1.53 6.57 -13.30
CA TYR A 266 1.74 7.19 -12.01
C TYR A 266 2.52 6.21 -11.12
N GLU A 267 3.05 6.71 -10.00
CA GLU A 267 3.74 5.93 -8.99
C GLU A 267 2.70 5.46 -7.99
N ASP A 268 2.52 4.15 -7.96
CA ASP A 268 1.56 3.43 -7.13
C ASP A 268 2.26 2.46 -6.16
N LEU A 269 3.60 2.51 -6.08
CA LEU A 269 4.43 1.59 -5.32
C LEU A 269 4.18 0.13 -5.63
N MET A 270 4.00 -0.20 -6.91
CA MET A 270 3.72 -1.58 -7.35
C MET A 270 2.40 -2.08 -6.77
N ASN A 271 1.35 -1.27 -6.95
CA ASN A 271 0.01 -1.54 -6.46
C ASN A 271 -0.09 -1.63 -4.93
N GLN A 272 0.63 -0.77 -4.22
CA GLN A 272 0.70 -0.78 -2.76
C GLN A 272 0.15 0.52 -2.18
N ALA A 273 -0.75 0.38 -1.19
CA ALA A 273 -1.30 1.53 -0.49
C ALA A 273 -0.22 2.28 0.29
N LEU A 274 -0.29 3.62 0.29
CA LEU A 274 0.60 4.47 1.05
C LEU A 274 -0.13 5.70 1.60
N SER A 275 0.32 6.19 2.74
CA SER A 275 -0.04 7.50 3.29
C SER A 275 1.13 8.45 3.08
N LEU A 276 0.97 9.41 2.16
CA LEU A 276 2.00 10.36 1.80
C LEU A 276 2.11 11.45 2.87
N THR A 277 3.32 11.67 3.40
CA THR A 277 3.59 12.62 4.48
C THR A 277 4.45 13.79 4.05
N GLY A 278 5.20 13.68 2.96
CA GLY A 278 6.03 14.78 2.51
C GLY A 278 6.62 14.67 1.12
N LEU A 279 7.09 15.82 0.65
CA LEU A 279 7.88 16.02 -0.55
C LEU A 279 9.12 16.83 -0.17
N GLU A 280 10.30 16.38 -0.60
CA GLU A 280 11.54 17.13 -0.47
C GLU A 280 12.26 17.17 -1.81
N VAL A 281 12.72 18.35 -2.22
CA VAL A 281 13.43 18.57 -3.48
C VAL A 281 14.69 19.37 -3.19
N SER A 282 15.81 18.93 -3.78
CA SER A 282 17.07 19.66 -3.74
C SER A 282 17.80 19.57 -5.07
N GLY A 283 18.57 20.59 -5.46
CA GLY A 283 19.32 20.59 -6.70
C GLY A 283 19.92 21.95 -7.07
N PHE A 284 20.20 22.16 -8.37
CA PHE A 284 20.78 23.38 -8.91
C PHE A 284 20.12 23.81 -10.22
N ALA A 285 19.95 25.11 -10.39
CA ALA A 285 19.46 25.73 -11.61
C ALA A 285 20.55 25.80 -12.68
N GLY A 286 20.21 25.44 -13.91
CA GLY A 286 21.09 25.52 -15.08
C GLY A 286 20.83 26.75 -15.98
N ALA A 287 19.75 27.49 -15.73
CA ALA A 287 19.44 28.76 -16.37
C ALA A 287 18.56 29.65 -15.47
N ASN A 288 18.40 30.92 -15.85
CA ASN A 288 17.38 31.77 -15.21
C ASN A 288 16.00 31.39 -15.74
N ASP A 289 15.02 31.16 -14.87
CA ASP A 289 13.66 30.78 -15.27
C ASP A 289 12.63 31.35 -14.29
N THR A 290 11.83 32.31 -14.76
CA THR A 290 10.77 32.95 -13.94
C THR A 290 9.45 32.18 -14.00
N GLY A 291 9.35 31.16 -14.86
CA GLY A 291 8.16 30.32 -15.02
C GLY A 291 8.36 28.90 -14.51
N PHE A 292 9.41 28.66 -13.72
CA PHE A 292 9.65 27.38 -13.10
C PHE A 292 8.54 27.03 -12.11
N ASN A 293 8.18 25.74 -12.03
CA ASN A 293 7.32 25.24 -10.98
C ASN A 293 7.53 23.74 -10.75
N ILE A 294 7.29 23.29 -9.52
CA ILE A 294 7.14 21.87 -9.17
C ILE A 294 5.78 21.66 -8.54
N ARG A 295 5.00 20.72 -9.08
CA ARG A 295 3.72 20.28 -8.52
C ARG A 295 3.76 18.80 -8.21
N LEU A 296 3.18 18.40 -7.08
CA LEU A 296 2.84 17.01 -6.80
C LEU A 296 1.34 16.82 -6.99
N LEU A 297 0.98 15.89 -7.88
CA LEU A 297 -0.39 15.57 -8.24
C LEU A 297 -0.75 14.21 -7.67
N TYR A 298 -1.94 14.11 -7.08
CA TYR A 298 -2.61 12.85 -6.78
C TYR A 298 -3.49 12.48 -7.97
N HIS A 299 -3.01 11.52 -8.77
CA HIS A 299 -3.79 10.92 -9.83
C HIS A 299 -4.91 10.08 -9.21
N SER A 300 -6.14 10.39 -9.59
CA SER A 300 -7.34 9.64 -9.20
C SER A 300 -8.40 9.79 -10.29
N PRO A 301 -9.50 9.04 -10.25
CA PRO A 301 -10.65 9.25 -11.15
C PRO A 301 -11.34 10.62 -11.01
N THR A 302 -10.92 11.47 -10.08
CA THR A 302 -11.54 12.78 -9.80
C THR A 302 -10.57 13.95 -10.01
N GLY A 303 -11.10 15.15 -10.16
CA GLY A 303 -10.30 16.38 -10.30
C GLY A 303 -9.72 16.61 -11.70
N TRP A 304 -10.31 15.99 -12.73
CA TRP A 304 -9.96 16.25 -14.11
C TRP A 304 -10.70 17.47 -14.65
N THR A 305 -10.16 18.09 -15.69
CA THR A 305 -10.82 19.21 -16.36
C THR A 305 -10.62 19.08 -17.86
N TYR A 306 -11.71 19.02 -18.58
CA TYR A 306 -11.72 19.04 -20.03
C TYR A 306 -11.32 20.41 -20.56
N ASN A 307 -10.53 20.41 -21.65
CA ASN A 307 -10.20 21.62 -22.38
C ASN A 307 -9.96 21.29 -23.87
N ALA A 308 -10.72 21.95 -24.75
CA ALA A 308 -10.68 21.69 -26.20
C ALA A 308 -9.31 21.95 -26.86
N SER A 309 -8.47 22.79 -26.23
CA SER A 309 -7.24 23.35 -26.83
C SER A 309 -5.96 22.99 -26.08
N ALA A 310 -6.07 22.41 -24.90
CA ALA A 310 -4.93 21.99 -24.10
C ALA A 310 -5.28 20.75 -23.28
N PHE A 311 -4.29 19.89 -23.06
CA PHE A 311 -4.39 18.90 -22.00
C PHE A 311 -4.12 19.57 -20.65
N VAL A 312 -5.04 19.40 -19.70
CA VAL A 312 -4.84 19.80 -18.31
C VAL A 312 -4.68 18.52 -17.50
N PRO A 313 -3.48 18.24 -16.95
CA PRO A 313 -3.29 17.13 -16.03
C PRO A 313 -4.31 17.24 -14.90
N GLY A 314 -5.12 16.20 -14.72
CA GLY A 314 -6.09 16.15 -13.64
C GLY A 314 -5.48 15.69 -12.32
N GLY A 315 -6.38 15.35 -11.41
CA GLY A 315 -6.03 14.96 -10.04
C GLY A 315 -5.98 16.13 -9.08
N THR A 316 -5.80 15.81 -7.80
CA THR A 316 -5.69 16.83 -6.75
C THR A 316 -4.24 17.31 -6.65
N VAL A 317 -4.01 18.62 -6.68
CA VAL A 317 -2.68 19.20 -6.45
C VAL A 317 -2.39 19.13 -4.95
N LEU A 318 -1.48 18.25 -4.54
CA LEU A 318 -1.09 18.06 -3.14
C LEU A 318 -0.04 19.08 -2.69
N ALA A 319 0.86 19.47 -3.60
CA ALA A 319 1.93 20.41 -3.32
C ALA A 319 2.20 21.27 -4.57
N ASN A 320 2.48 22.56 -4.39
CA ASN A 320 2.77 23.48 -5.49
C ASN A 320 3.78 24.54 -5.04
N GLN A 321 5.00 24.46 -5.56
CA GLN A 321 6.10 25.34 -5.17
C GLN A 321 5.74 26.82 -5.35
N ASN A 322 5.11 27.20 -6.46
CA ASN A 322 4.74 28.60 -6.70
C ASN A 322 3.69 29.12 -5.71
N THR A 323 2.80 28.25 -5.23
CA THR A 323 1.85 28.63 -4.17
C THR A 323 2.57 28.78 -2.84
N ASP A 324 3.46 27.84 -2.51
CA ASP A 324 4.09 27.74 -1.19
C ASP A 324 5.22 28.76 -0.98
N HIS A 325 6.01 29.04 -2.01
CA HIS A 325 7.11 30.01 -1.99
C HIS A 325 6.69 31.42 -2.41
N SER A 326 5.51 31.58 -3.02
CA SER A 326 4.99 32.86 -3.53
C SER A 326 5.97 33.56 -4.49
N THR A 327 6.67 34.60 -4.06
CA THR A 327 7.61 35.37 -4.91
C THR A 327 8.98 34.71 -5.05
N ASP A 328 9.34 33.78 -4.16
CA ASP A 328 10.68 33.20 -4.09
C ASP A 328 10.74 31.82 -4.80
N SER A 329 10.16 31.74 -6.00
CA SER A 329 10.09 30.51 -6.79
C SER A 329 10.90 30.52 -8.10
N GLU A 330 11.48 31.66 -8.47
CA GLU A 330 12.27 31.80 -9.68
C GLU A 330 13.61 31.05 -9.59
N LEU A 331 14.08 30.54 -10.73
CA LEU A 331 15.41 29.97 -10.84
C LEU A 331 16.44 31.02 -11.23
N LYS A 332 17.59 30.97 -10.56
CA LYS A 332 18.78 31.75 -10.89
C LYS A 332 19.91 30.83 -11.30
N ASN A 333 20.48 31.04 -12.50
CA ASN A 333 21.52 30.15 -13.04
C ASN A 333 22.70 29.97 -12.07
N GLY A 334 23.04 28.72 -11.78
CA GLY A 334 24.13 28.34 -10.89
C GLY A 334 23.78 28.36 -9.40
N GLU A 335 22.55 28.73 -9.03
CA GLU A 335 22.11 28.76 -7.64
C GLU A 335 21.34 27.47 -7.25
N PRO A 336 21.31 27.11 -5.95
CA PRO A 336 20.55 25.95 -5.48
C PRO A 336 19.03 26.12 -5.66
N ILE A 337 18.35 24.99 -5.88
CA ILE A 337 16.89 24.87 -5.87
C ILE A 337 16.52 23.98 -4.69
N ASN A 338 15.64 24.45 -3.81
CA ASN A 338 15.13 23.63 -2.71
C ASN A 338 13.63 23.85 -2.54
N TYR A 339 12.88 22.80 -2.26
CA TYR A 339 11.46 22.88 -1.94
C TYR A 339 11.09 21.73 -1.00
N LYS A 340 10.34 22.02 0.06
CA LYS A 340 9.98 21.02 1.06
C LYS A 340 8.55 21.24 1.55
N ARG A 341 7.81 20.13 1.69
CA ARG A 341 6.48 20.08 2.28
C ARG A 341 6.34 18.85 3.17
N THR A 342 5.87 19.03 4.40
CA THR A 342 5.81 17.98 5.44
C THR A 342 4.42 17.82 6.08
N ASP A 343 3.44 18.57 5.61
CA ASP A 343 2.05 18.57 6.07
C ASP A 343 1.13 17.82 5.10
N LEU A 344 1.70 16.95 4.25
CA LEU A 344 0.89 16.12 3.37
C LEU A 344 0.20 15.04 4.21
N ASN A 345 -1.06 14.78 3.87
CA ASN A 345 -1.88 13.76 4.52
C ASN A 345 -2.82 13.17 3.48
N GLN A 346 -2.23 12.54 2.46
CA GLN A 346 -2.96 11.93 1.36
C GLN A 346 -2.76 10.43 1.40
N ASP A 347 -3.84 9.69 1.61
CA ASP A 347 -3.85 8.25 1.39
C ASP A 347 -4.00 7.98 -0.11
N VAL A 348 -3.17 7.08 -0.62
CA VAL A 348 -3.18 6.61 -2.00
C VAL A 348 -3.37 5.11 -1.93
N ALA A 349 -4.43 4.59 -2.55
CA ALA A 349 -4.73 3.16 -2.48
C ALA A 349 -3.66 2.29 -3.17
N GLY A 350 -2.91 2.86 -4.12
CA GLY A 350 -1.97 2.16 -4.97
C GLY A 350 -2.64 1.30 -6.04
N ALA A 351 -3.93 0.99 -5.94
CA ALA A 351 -4.68 0.26 -6.95
C ALA A 351 -5.75 1.14 -7.61
N GLY A 352 -6.31 0.66 -8.72
CA GLY A 352 -7.58 1.19 -9.25
C GLY A 352 -7.51 2.62 -9.81
N ALA A 353 -6.55 2.91 -10.69
CA ALA A 353 -6.39 4.24 -11.30
C ALA A 353 -5.96 5.34 -10.31
N GLU A 354 -5.13 4.98 -9.32
CA GLU A 354 -4.61 5.93 -8.32
C GLU A 354 -3.10 5.90 -8.19
N GLY A 355 -2.49 7.08 -8.01
CA GLY A 355 -1.06 7.19 -7.77
C GLY A 355 -0.58 8.62 -7.68
N LEU A 356 0.74 8.79 -7.70
CA LEU A 356 1.40 10.09 -7.60
C LEU A 356 2.10 10.45 -8.90
N VAL A 357 2.07 11.71 -9.29
CA VAL A 357 2.85 12.26 -10.41
C VAL A 357 3.48 13.58 -9.99
N ILE A 358 4.78 13.72 -10.18
CA ILE A 358 5.47 14.99 -10.00
C ILE A 358 5.56 15.68 -11.35
N GLU A 359 4.98 16.86 -11.46
CA GLU A 359 5.09 17.72 -12.62
C GLU A 359 6.14 18.81 -12.40
N ILE A 360 7.01 19.00 -13.38
CA ILE A 360 8.04 20.03 -13.41
C ILE A 360 7.80 20.89 -14.65
N THR A 361 7.53 22.17 -14.46
CA THR A 361 7.37 23.13 -15.56
C THR A 361 8.62 24.00 -15.66
N THR A 362 9.14 24.17 -16.86
CA THR A 362 10.22 25.13 -17.16
C THR A 362 9.81 26.00 -18.35
N THR A 363 10.24 27.26 -18.36
CA THR A 363 10.09 28.17 -19.51
C THR A 363 11.41 28.48 -20.21
N ALA A 364 12.54 28.24 -19.53
CA ALA A 364 13.88 28.32 -20.11
C ALA A 364 14.43 26.94 -20.49
N ASN A 365 15.23 26.90 -21.57
CA ASN A 365 16.01 25.73 -21.93
C ASN A 365 17.09 25.49 -20.87
N LYS A 366 17.31 24.22 -20.50
CA LYS A 366 18.26 23.85 -19.45
C LYS A 366 18.02 24.54 -18.10
N ALA A 367 16.78 24.92 -17.78
CA ALA A 367 16.43 25.61 -16.53
C ALA A 367 16.94 24.89 -15.26
N VAL A 368 16.88 23.56 -15.25
CA VAL A 368 17.35 22.68 -14.18
C VAL A 368 18.60 21.92 -14.63
N GLU A 369 19.73 22.12 -13.94
CA GLU A 369 20.94 21.33 -14.17
C GLU A 369 20.74 19.92 -13.62
N PHE A 370 20.30 19.82 -12.38
CA PHE A 370 19.81 18.60 -11.76
C PHE A 370 18.92 18.94 -10.55
N ILE A 371 17.94 18.09 -10.26
CA ILE A 371 17.22 18.01 -9.00
C ILE A 371 17.01 16.56 -8.61
N ASP A 372 17.04 16.30 -7.31
CA ASP A 372 16.56 15.07 -6.67
C ASP A 372 15.26 15.39 -5.95
N LEU A 373 14.25 14.55 -6.16
CA LEU A 373 12.90 14.67 -5.60
C LEU A 373 12.61 13.43 -4.77
N HIS A 374 12.26 13.62 -3.51
CA HIS A 374 11.99 12.58 -2.53
C HIS A 374 10.53 12.65 -2.08
N LEU A 375 9.80 11.56 -2.30
CA LEU A 375 8.50 11.34 -1.69
C LEU A 375 8.69 10.58 -0.38
N HIS A 376 8.07 11.06 0.68
CA HIS A 376 8.10 10.44 2.00
C HIS A 376 6.70 10.02 2.39
N GLY A 377 6.58 8.84 2.99
CA GLY A 377 5.29 8.34 3.44
C GLY A 377 5.42 7.15 4.37
N HIS A 378 4.26 6.63 4.73
CA HIS A 378 4.11 5.33 5.36
C HIS A 378 3.44 4.39 4.38
N THR A 379 3.85 3.13 4.38
CA THR A 379 3.18 2.09 3.61
C THR A 379 3.09 0.82 4.46
N VAL A 380 2.12 -0.04 4.17
CA VAL A 380 2.08 -1.36 4.78
C VAL A 380 2.59 -2.35 3.73
N PRO A 381 3.73 -3.04 3.96
CA PRO A 381 4.25 -4.02 3.02
C PRO A 381 3.19 -5.08 2.70
N ASN A 382 3.10 -5.49 1.43
CA ASN A 382 2.25 -6.63 1.06
C ASN A 382 2.74 -7.94 1.73
N PHE A 383 4.05 -8.01 2.00
CA PHE A 383 4.71 -9.20 2.56
C PHE A 383 5.74 -8.83 3.62
N LEU A 384 5.76 -9.59 4.71
CA LEU A 384 6.91 -9.72 5.60
C LEU A 384 7.60 -11.05 5.29
N PHE A 385 8.85 -10.99 4.85
CA PHE A 385 9.63 -12.17 4.51
C PHE A 385 10.37 -12.71 5.73
N GLN A 386 10.16 -13.99 6.04
CA GLN A 386 11.02 -14.77 6.93
C GLN A 386 11.83 -15.74 6.07
N SER A 387 12.97 -15.27 5.56
CA SER A 387 13.88 -16.03 4.69
C SER A 387 15.13 -16.53 5.44
N GLU A 388 15.34 -16.07 6.67
CA GLU A 388 16.42 -16.58 7.53
C GLU A 388 15.88 -16.96 8.91
N ALA A 389 16.44 -18.02 9.50
CA ALA A 389 16.06 -18.49 10.84
C ALA A 389 16.35 -17.49 11.98
N THR A 390 17.02 -16.38 11.68
CA THR A 390 17.31 -15.29 12.62
C THR A 390 16.27 -14.18 12.59
N GLN A 391 15.38 -14.17 11.61
CA GLN A 391 14.31 -13.19 11.49
C GLN A 391 13.13 -13.60 12.39
N HIS A 392 12.67 -12.64 13.19
CA HIS A 392 11.53 -12.82 14.08
C HIS A 392 10.46 -11.79 13.74
N ALA A 393 9.20 -12.20 13.88
CA ALA A 393 8.05 -11.33 13.84
C ALA A 393 7.28 -11.47 15.15
N LEU A 394 6.87 -10.35 15.71
CA LEU A 394 6.00 -10.29 16.88
C LEU A 394 4.63 -9.79 16.45
N PHE A 395 3.61 -10.56 16.79
CA PHE A 395 2.22 -10.22 16.56
C PHE A 395 1.47 -10.14 17.89
N MET A 396 0.43 -9.31 17.92
CA MET A 396 -0.57 -9.30 18.98
C MET A 396 -1.94 -9.59 18.37
N ARG A 397 -2.70 -10.48 18.99
CA ARG A 397 -4.09 -10.74 18.62
C ARG A 397 -4.97 -9.57 19.10
N HIS A 398 -5.72 -8.94 18.21
CA HIS A 398 -6.72 -7.92 18.56
C HIS A 398 -8.06 -8.30 17.94
N GLY A 399 -8.99 -8.79 18.76
CA GLY A 399 -10.24 -9.36 18.25
C GLY A 399 -9.99 -10.61 17.39
N SER A 400 -10.45 -10.59 16.14
CA SER A 400 -10.28 -11.69 15.17
C SER A 400 -8.96 -11.65 14.39
N ASP A 401 -8.17 -10.60 14.57
CA ASP A 401 -7.06 -10.28 13.68
C ASP A 401 -5.73 -10.25 14.46
N LEU A 402 -4.62 -10.47 13.76
CA LEU A 402 -3.28 -10.29 14.29
C LEU A 402 -2.67 -9.04 13.69
N HIS A 403 -2.13 -8.19 14.56
CA HIS A 403 -1.36 -7.01 14.14
C HIS A 403 0.10 -7.21 14.50
N GLN A 404 0.99 -6.95 13.53
CA GLN A 404 2.41 -6.86 13.83
C GLN A 404 2.66 -5.67 14.76
N VAL A 405 3.42 -5.92 15.82
CA VAL A 405 3.72 -4.92 16.87
C VAL A 405 4.88 -4.01 16.47
#